data_AF-A0A1C6CVV0-F1
#
_entry.id   AF-A0A1C6CVV0-F1
#
_cell.length_a   1.000
_cell.length_b   1.000
_cell.length_c   1.000
_cell.angle_alpha   90.00
_cell.angle_beta   90.00
_cell.angle_gamma   90.00
#
_symmetry.space_group_name_H-M   'P 1'
#
loop_
_entity.id
_entity.type
_entity.pdbx_description
1 polymer ?
#
loop_
_entity_poly.entity_id
_entity_poly.type
_entity_poly.pdbx_seq_one_letter_code
_entity_poly.pdbx_strand_id
1 'polypeptide(L)'
;MWLTADTLRNGAASGHYYENYVVMELVKNYAYAKSKVNITYFRDSNAKKIDVFIEENNVIHPLEIKRSTSPDRREVKKYSVIDKASLNRGNGGIICMCEEPIPIDKDNCFIPSNLI
;
A
#
# COMPACT_ATOMS: atom_id res chain seq x y z
N MET A 1 -17.03 19.49 7.53
CA MET A 1 -17.04 18.67 8.76
C MET A 1 -17.67 17.32 8.42
N TRP A 2 -17.01 16.19 8.69
CA TRP A 2 -17.53 14.84 8.38
C TRP A 2 -18.31 14.30 9.59
N LEU A 3 -19.53 14.79 9.77
CA LEU A 3 -20.31 14.61 11.01
C LEU A 3 -21.01 13.26 11.15
N THR A 4 -21.08 12.47 10.08
CA THR A 4 -21.69 11.14 10.08
C THR A 4 -20.79 10.15 9.36
N ALA A 5 -20.98 8.86 9.65
CA ALA A 5 -20.28 7.78 8.96
C ALA A 5 -20.49 7.84 7.44
N ASP A 6 -21.71 8.09 6.97
CA ASP A 6 -22.01 8.22 5.55
C ASP A 6 -21.30 9.41 4.89
N THR A 7 -21.30 10.57 5.56
CA THR A 7 -20.60 11.76 5.05
C THR A 7 -19.09 11.55 5.02
N LEU A 8 -18.51 10.85 5.99
CA LEU A 8 -17.10 10.47 5.98
C LEU A 8 -16.80 9.47 4.85
N ARG A 9 -17.63 8.43 4.73
CA ARG A 9 -17.49 7.32 3.77
C ARG A 9 -17.54 7.79 2.31
N ASN A 10 -18.42 8.75 2.02
CA ASN A 10 -18.63 9.27 0.67
C ASN A 10 -17.93 10.61 0.43
N GLY A 11 -17.27 11.17 1.45
CA GLY A 11 -16.61 12.46 1.39
C GLY A 11 -15.19 12.41 0.84
N ALA A 12 -14.61 13.58 0.59
CA ALA A 12 -13.27 13.73 0.02
C ALA A 12 -12.14 13.13 0.89
N ALA A 13 -12.33 13.01 2.22
CA ALA A 13 -11.33 12.39 3.10
C ALA A 13 -11.47 10.87 3.23
N SER A 14 -12.49 10.27 2.62
CA SER A 14 -12.73 8.83 2.69
C SER A 14 -11.49 8.00 2.30
N GLY A 15 -10.72 8.46 1.31
CA GLY A 15 -9.46 7.88 0.89
C GLY A 15 -8.38 7.94 1.97
N HIS A 16 -8.16 9.11 2.57
CA HIS A 16 -7.16 9.28 3.64
C HIS A 16 -7.46 8.43 4.89
N TYR A 17 -8.73 8.28 5.26
CA TYR A 17 -9.11 7.40 6.37
C TYR A 17 -8.87 5.93 6.03
N TYR A 18 -9.12 5.55 4.78
CA TYR A 18 -8.84 4.19 4.30
C TYR A 18 -7.33 3.90 4.26
N GLU A 19 -6.51 4.84 3.77
CA GLU A 19 -5.05 4.78 3.82
C GLU A 19 -4.57 4.59 5.27
N ASN A 20 -5.04 5.42 6.19
CA ASN A 20 -4.68 5.33 7.61
C ASN A 20 -5.12 4.00 8.24
N TYR A 21 -6.32 3.50 7.92
CA TYR A 21 -6.78 2.19 8.37
C TYR A 21 -5.81 1.07 7.95
N VAL A 22 -5.47 1.00 6.65
CA VAL A 22 -4.55 0.00 6.11
C VAL A 22 -3.17 0.07 6.76
N VAL A 23 -2.60 1.28 6.90
CA VAL A 23 -1.31 1.47 7.57
C VAL A 23 -1.37 0.96 9.02
N MET A 24 -2.44 1.26 9.74
CA MET A 24 -2.59 0.82 11.13
C MET A 24 -2.79 -0.71 11.26
N GLU A 25 -3.47 -1.36 10.31
CA GLU A 25 -3.53 -2.83 10.28
C GLU A 25 -2.13 -3.42 10.08
N LEU A 26 -1.35 -2.93 9.11
CA LEU A 26 0.03 -3.39 8.89
C LEU A 26 0.91 -3.19 10.14
N VAL A 27 0.86 -2.01 10.76
CA VAL A 27 1.62 -1.71 12.00
C VAL A 27 1.25 -2.69 13.11
N LYS A 28 -0.04 -2.94 13.33
CA LYS A 28 -0.50 -3.90 14.33
C LYS A 28 -0.04 -5.31 14.00
N ASN A 29 -0.23 -5.76 12.75
CA ASN A 29 0.15 -7.09 12.29
C ASN A 29 1.65 -7.35 12.59
N TYR A 30 2.53 -6.43 12.20
CA TYR A 30 3.97 -6.56 12.43
C TYR A 30 4.41 -6.33 13.89
N ALA A 31 3.64 -5.59 14.69
CA ALA A 31 3.92 -5.47 16.12
C ALA A 31 3.80 -6.81 16.86
N TYR A 32 2.87 -7.67 16.41
CA TYR A 32 2.63 -9.01 16.97
C TYR A 32 3.28 -10.14 16.16
N ALA A 33 3.83 -9.85 14.97
CA ALA A 33 4.53 -10.82 14.16
C ALA A 33 5.90 -11.20 14.75
N LYS A 34 6.37 -12.41 14.42
CA LYS A 34 7.75 -12.84 14.70
C LYS A 34 8.75 -12.09 13.81
N SER A 35 8.37 -11.84 12.56
CA SER A 35 9.16 -11.05 11.61
C SER A 35 9.26 -9.60 12.07
N LYS A 36 10.46 -9.04 11.95
CA LYS A 36 10.72 -7.62 12.17
C LYS A 36 10.94 -6.96 10.83
N VAL A 37 10.14 -5.95 10.54
CA VAL A 37 10.19 -5.18 9.31
C VAL A 37 10.28 -3.70 9.63
N ASN A 38 10.89 -2.91 8.74
CA ASN A 38 10.72 -1.47 8.77
C ASN A 38 9.51 -1.10 7.91
N ILE A 39 8.60 -0.31 8.49
CA ILE A 39 7.47 0.28 7.76
C ILE A 39 7.79 1.75 7.54
N THR A 40 8.01 2.13 6.30
CA THR A 40 8.33 3.50 5.89
C THR A 40 7.48 3.92 4.70
N TYR A 41 7.66 5.14 4.20
CA TYR A 41 7.04 5.61 2.96
C TYR A 41 8.11 6.25 2.08
N PHE A 42 7.86 6.34 0.78
CA PHE A 42 8.78 6.96 -0.15
C PHE A 42 8.22 8.24 -0.75
N ARG A 43 9.09 9.26 -0.87
CA ARG A 43 8.81 10.46 -1.67
C ARG A 43 10.10 11.01 -2.28
N ASP A 44 10.06 11.31 -3.58
CA ASP A 44 11.18 11.97 -4.25
C ASP A 44 10.93 13.47 -4.51
N SER A 45 11.96 14.15 -5.03
CA SER A 45 11.90 15.57 -5.42
C SER A 45 10.97 15.84 -6.60
N ASN A 46 10.57 14.82 -7.36
CA ASN A 46 9.60 14.89 -8.46
C ASN A 46 8.17 14.59 -7.98
N ALA A 47 7.95 14.59 -6.66
CA ALA A 47 6.67 14.28 -6.02
C ALA A 47 6.12 12.87 -6.34
N LYS A 48 6.95 11.94 -6.83
CA LYS A 48 6.58 10.51 -6.85
C LYS A 48 6.47 10.04 -5.41
N LYS A 49 5.44 9.25 -5.15
CA LYS A 49 5.15 8.68 -3.85
C LYS A 49 4.92 7.19 -3.99
N ILE A 50 5.31 6.45 -2.96
CA ILE A 50 4.86 5.08 -2.71
C ILE A 50 4.41 5.07 -1.26
N ASP A 51 3.16 4.65 -1.03
CA ASP A 51 2.47 4.86 0.25
C ASP A 51 3.14 4.10 1.39
N VAL A 52 3.55 2.85 1.15
CA VAL A 52 4.21 2.01 2.16
C VAL A 52 5.38 1.22 1.54
N PHE A 53 6.50 1.24 2.25
CA PHE A 53 7.65 0.37 2.08
C PHE A 53 7.71 -0.57 3.26
N ILE A 54 7.54 -1.87 3.01
CA ILE A 54 7.85 -2.92 3.98
C ILE A 54 9.25 -3.44 3.64
N GLU A 55 10.20 -3.21 4.52
CA GLU A 55 11.58 -3.69 4.36
C GLU A 55 11.84 -4.85 5.32
N GLU A 56 12.15 -6.02 4.76
CA GLU A 56 12.54 -7.22 5.49
C GLU A 56 13.80 -7.80 4.84
N ASN A 57 14.84 -8.08 5.62
CA ASN A 57 16.09 -8.69 5.14
C ASN A 57 16.72 -7.98 3.92
N ASN A 58 16.75 -6.63 3.93
CA ASN A 58 17.23 -5.78 2.83
C ASN A 58 16.44 -5.95 1.50
N VAL A 59 15.20 -6.46 1.56
CA VAL A 59 14.27 -6.52 0.44
C VAL A 59 13.10 -5.59 0.71
N ILE A 60 12.80 -4.73 -0.25
CA ILE A 60 11.71 -3.75 -0.17
C ILE A 60 10.50 -4.28 -0.93
N HIS A 61 9.39 -4.43 -0.21
CA HIS A 61 8.07 -4.77 -0.73
C HIS A 61 7.22 -3.49 -0.80
N PRO A 62 7.05 -2.89 -1.99
CA PRO A 62 6.33 -1.64 -2.14
C PRO A 62 4.82 -1.86 -2.22
N LEU A 63 4.06 -1.02 -1.51
CA LEU A 63 2.61 -1.06 -1.49
C LEU A 63 2.02 0.32 -1.78
N GLU A 64 0.98 0.35 -2.60
CA GLU A 64 0.07 1.50 -2.75
C GLU A 64 -1.24 1.18 -2.08
N ILE A 65 -1.95 2.20 -1.61
CA ILE A 65 -3.23 2.03 -0.95
C ILE A 65 -4.28 2.82 -1.71
N LYS A 66 -5.34 2.14 -2.17
CA LYS A 66 -6.43 2.79 -2.92
C LYS A 66 -7.77 2.32 -2.42
N ARG A 67 -8.60 3.29 -2.02
CA ARG A 67 -10.02 3.07 -1.72
C ARG A 67 -10.82 2.89 -3.03
N SER A 68 -10.64 1.74 -3.68
CA SER A 68 -11.32 1.34 -4.92
C SER A 68 -11.34 -0.19 -4.99
N THR A 69 -12.34 -0.77 -5.64
CA THR A 69 -12.39 -2.23 -5.90
C THR A 69 -11.53 -2.63 -7.09
N SER A 70 -11.23 -1.69 -7.99
CA SER A 70 -10.41 -1.90 -9.19
C SER A 70 -9.54 -0.66 -9.47
N PRO A 71 -8.47 -0.43 -8.69
CA PRO A 71 -7.56 0.69 -8.91
C PRO A 71 -6.79 0.56 -10.22
N ASP A 72 -6.18 1.67 -10.68
CA ASP A 72 -5.37 1.66 -11.90
C ASP A 72 -4.13 0.78 -11.71
N ARG A 73 -4.02 -0.27 -12.55
CA ARG A 73 -2.88 -1.19 -12.57
C ARG A 73 -1.55 -0.47 -12.80
N ARG A 74 -1.55 0.71 -13.42
CA ARG A 74 -0.33 1.48 -13.72
C ARG A 74 0.33 2.05 -12.48
N GLU A 75 -0.32 2.08 -11.32
CA GLU A 75 0.28 2.57 -10.06
C GLU A 75 1.56 1.80 -9.71
N VAL A 76 1.63 0.49 -10.00
CA VAL A 76 2.82 -0.34 -9.72
C VAL A 76 4.05 0.08 -10.54
N LYS A 77 3.89 0.85 -11.63
CA LYS A 77 5.02 1.38 -12.42
C LYS A 77 5.90 2.33 -11.61
N LYS A 78 5.36 2.95 -10.55
CA LYS A 78 6.12 3.81 -9.64
C LYS A 78 7.22 3.03 -8.92
N TYR A 79 7.05 1.73 -8.70
CA TYR A 79 7.99 0.88 -7.96
C TYR A 79 9.36 0.74 -8.64
N SER A 80 9.44 1.05 -9.94
CA SER A 80 10.68 1.14 -10.70
C SER A 80 11.72 2.11 -10.11
N VAL A 81 11.34 3.02 -9.21
CA VAL A 81 12.29 3.87 -8.48
C VAL A 81 13.21 3.07 -7.56
N ILE A 82 12.76 1.92 -7.04
CA ILE A 82 13.55 1.02 -6.20
C ILE A 82 14.61 0.33 -7.05
N ASP A 83 14.21 -0.16 -8.23
CA ASP A 83 15.12 -0.81 -9.19
C ASP A 83 16.26 0.15 -9.62
N LYS A 84 15.94 1.44 -9.81
CA LYS A 84 16.92 2.48 -10.17
C LYS A 84 17.88 2.85 -9.04
N ALA A 85 17.50 2.59 -7.79
CA ALA A 85 18.32 2.87 -6.62
C ALA A 85 19.27 1.71 -6.27
N SER A 86 19.32 0.65 -7.09
CA SER A 86 20.09 -0.58 -6.83
C SER A 86 19.72 -1.25 -5.51
N LEU A 87 18.46 -1.09 -5.08
CA LEU A 87 17.87 -1.76 -3.92
C LEU A 87 17.17 -3.05 -4.37
N ASN A 88 17.12 -4.07 -3.51
CA ASN A 88 16.40 -5.30 -3.84
C ASN A 88 14.90 -5.07 -3.71
N ARG A 89 14.19 -5.13 -4.83
CA ARG A 89 12.73 -5.08 -4.85
C ARG A 89 12.14 -6.49 -4.76
N GLY A 90 11.31 -6.72 -3.76
CA GLY A 90 10.48 -7.91 -3.63
C GLY A 90 9.12 -7.74 -4.32
N ASN A 91 8.21 -8.69 -4.07
CA ASN A 91 6.83 -8.57 -4.52
C ASN A 91 6.16 -7.33 -3.95
N GLY A 92 5.41 -6.62 -4.79
CA GLY A 92 4.64 -5.44 -4.42
C GLY A 92 3.15 -5.64 -4.60
N GLY A 93 2.37 -4.59 -4.42
CA GLY A 93 0.95 -4.67 -4.67
C GLY A 93 0.17 -3.41 -4.32
N ILE A 94 -1.10 -3.40 -4.72
CA ILE A 94 -2.02 -2.32 -4.39
C ILE A 94 -3.05 -2.88 -3.41
N ILE A 95 -3.01 -2.41 -2.17
CA ILE A 95 -4.01 -2.74 -1.16
C ILE A 95 -5.29 -1.97 -1.47
N CYS A 96 -6.38 -2.70 -1.70
CA CYS A 96 -7.61 -2.12 -2.20
C CYS A 96 -8.84 -2.94 -1.75
N MET A 97 -10.02 -2.51 -2.19
CA MET A 97 -11.31 -3.10 -1.80
C MET A 97 -11.70 -4.29 -2.69
N CYS A 98 -10.75 -4.92 -3.38
CA CYS A 98 -11.04 -6.16 -4.11
C CYS A 98 -11.46 -7.28 -3.13
N GLU A 99 -12.09 -8.33 -3.64
CA GLU A 99 -12.60 -9.43 -2.80
C GLU A 99 -11.53 -10.50 -2.54
N GLU A 100 -10.60 -10.67 -3.48
CA GLU A 100 -9.54 -11.67 -3.45
C GLU A 100 -8.24 -11.13 -4.09
N PRO A 101 -7.08 -11.75 -3.82
CA PRO A 101 -5.84 -11.36 -4.48
C PRO A 101 -5.91 -11.58 -6.00
N ILE A 102 -5.68 -10.52 -6.78
CA ILE A 102 -5.74 -10.57 -8.24
C ILE A 102 -4.37 -10.18 -8.81
N PRO A 103 -3.70 -11.02 -9.61
CA PRO A 103 -2.43 -10.68 -10.23
C PRO A 103 -2.52 -9.42 -11.12
N ILE A 104 -1.54 -8.52 -10.97
CA ILE A 104 -1.32 -7.38 -11.87
C ILE A 104 -0.27 -7.76 -12.90
N ASP A 105 0.87 -8.28 -12.44
CA ASP A 105 1.97 -8.82 -13.23
C ASP A 105 2.70 -9.92 -12.43
N LYS A 106 3.90 -10.32 -12.86
CA LYS A 106 4.69 -11.38 -12.21
C LYS A 106 5.15 -11.03 -10.78
N ASP A 107 5.26 -9.75 -10.46
CA ASP A 107 5.82 -9.26 -9.19
C ASP A 107 4.74 -8.60 -8.31
N ASN A 108 3.57 -8.25 -8.86
CA ASN A 108 2.58 -7.43 -8.16
C ASN A 108 1.14 -7.99 -8.25
N CYS A 109 0.35 -7.76 -7.19
CA CYS A 109 -1.08 -8.08 -7.16
C CYS A 109 -1.93 -6.94 -6.57
N PHE A 110 -3.24 -6.97 -6.85
CA PHE A 110 -4.23 -6.36 -5.98
C PHE A 110 -4.35 -7.21 -4.72
N ILE A 111 -4.34 -6.56 -3.56
CA ILE A 111 -4.39 -7.20 -2.25
C ILE A 111 -5.65 -6.70 -1.54
N PRO A 112 -6.59 -7.56 -1.18
CA PRO A 112 -7.81 -7.13 -0.52
C PRO A 112 -7.50 -6.73 0.93
N SER A 113 -8.00 -5.58 1.38
CA SER A 113 -7.66 -5.02 2.70
C SER A 113 -8.20 -5.83 3.89
N ASN A 114 -9.02 -6.85 3.66
CA ASN A 114 -9.49 -7.76 4.70
C ASN A 114 -8.53 -8.92 4.98
N LEU A 115 -7.43 -9.05 4.22
CA LEU A 115 -6.40 -10.08 4.41
C LEU A 115 -5.14 -9.58 5.16
N ILE A 116 -5.10 -8.30 5.53
CA ILE A 116 -3.98 -7.65 6.22
C ILE A 116 -4.23 -7.51 7.72
#